data_AF-A0A524GRJ0-F1
#
_entry.id   AF-A0A524GRJ0-F1
#
_cell.length_a   1.000
_cell.length_b   1.000
_cell.length_c   1.000
_cell.angle_alpha   90.00
_cell.angle_beta   90.00
_cell.angle_gamma   90.00
#
_symmetry.space_group_name_H-M   'P 1'
#
loop_
_entity.id
_entity.type
_entity.pdbx_description
1 polymer ?
#
loop_
_entity_poly.entity_id
_entity_poly.type
_entity_poly.pdbx_seq_one_letter_code
_entity_poly.pdbx_strand_id
1 'polypeptide(L)'
;MNIRGKGWYQESWFRKESILMRRKTMNKKLKTIVKHCVYLFLAGCILGAAVQPLSAQVTIPQGSIINSAVFHVYVTTATNRSVTLHRITANWAETFVTYANFGNSYAMASEGGFTTNTIGWKEVNLLNLVQLWALGPMAGGYDNFGIAMVELEPSDNVPTTYWSSDYISDPTLRPKLVIGYTPPGGSLTYMTIQRPGGTAEYVVDSWLNPLEAALNYGTSPELVTRHYGVNYKYSLVRFNFTITPSCPGTGTPGYWMNHPEAWPEDYDHILIGEISYEKEVAIEFMKMAVAGDKTYTMFPALVAAKLNAAIGCATVCPNVNIASTIIAADAWMAMYPIGSGVAAGGKNSPWRVGEPLYFLLDQYNNGLLCVPHRD
;
A
#
# COMPACT_ATOMS: atom_id res chain seq x y z
N MET A 1 39.89 -41.01 83.48
CA MET A 1 39.30 -40.49 84.74
C MET A 1 37.84 -40.12 84.48
N ASN A 2 36.98 -40.03 85.51
CA ASN A 2 35.51 -39.98 85.42
C ASN A 2 34.95 -38.73 84.67
N ILE A 3 33.96 -38.83 83.74
CA ILE A 3 32.46 -38.83 83.94
C ILE A 3 31.98 -37.49 84.55
N ARG A 4 31.17 -36.60 83.93
CA ARG A 4 30.25 -36.53 82.75
C ARG A 4 30.31 -35.11 82.10
N GLY A 5 29.64 -34.73 81.00
CA GLY A 5 28.73 -35.43 80.05
C GLY A 5 27.44 -34.64 79.70
N LYS A 6 26.93 -34.76 78.44
CA LYS A 6 25.85 -33.99 77.74
C LYS A 6 26.30 -32.61 77.17
N GLY A 7 25.84 -32.17 75.97
CA GLY A 7 25.06 -32.89 74.95
C GLY A 7 24.73 -32.09 73.66
N TRP A 8 24.66 -32.82 72.54
CA TRP A 8 23.87 -32.63 71.30
C TRP A 8 23.71 -31.25 70.59
N TYR A 9 24.44 -31.13 69.46
CA TYR A 9 23.97 -30.73 68.10
C TYR A 9 23.47 -29.29 67.75
N GLN A 10 23.80 -28.89 66.50
CA GLN A 10 23.17 -27.88 65.63
C GLN A 10 23.51 -26.37 65.79
N GLU A 11 24.78 -26.00 65.63
CA GLU A 11 25.13 -24.69 65.06
C GLU A 11 24.79 -24.65 63.55
N SER A 12 23.56 -24.28 63.19
CA SER A 12 23.18 -24.12 61.76
C SER A 12 22.16 -23.00 61.47
N TRP A 13 21.64 -22.32 62.49
CA TRP A 13 20.38 -21.55 62.39
C TRP A 13 20.50 -20.02 62.22
N PHE A 14 21.69 -19.42 62.32
CA PHE A 14 21.86 -17.96 62.28
C PHE A 14 22.29 -17.36 60.92
N ARG A 15 22.06 -18.05 59.79
CA ARG A 15 22.46 -17.55 58.45
C ARG A 15 21.41 -17.66 57.33
N LYS A 16 20.11 -17.68 57.65
CA LYS A 16 19.02 -17.67 56.63
C LYS A 16 17.94 -16.58 56.77
N GLU A 17 17.77 -15.95 57.93
CA GLU A 17 16.66 -15.01 58.16
C GLU A 17 16.84 -13.63 57.49
N SER A 18 18.08 -13.16 57.30
CA SER A 18 18.37 -11.83 56.72
C SER A 18 17.99 -11.65 55.25
N ILE A 19 17.64 -12.73 54.53
CA ILE A 19 17.38 -12.72 53.08
C ILE A 19 15.88 -12.72 52.75
N LEU A 20 15.01 -13.29 53.60
CA LEU A 20 13.56 -13.31 53.32
C LEU A 20 12.86 -11.98 53.64
N MET A 21 13.31 -11.25 54.65
CA MET A 21 12.67 -10.01 55.12
C MET A 21 12.81 -8.79 54.19
N ARG A 22 13.55 -8.89 53.07
CA ARG A 22 13.61 -7.82 52.04
C ARG A 22 12.77 -8.07 50.77
N ARG A 23 12.05 -9.20 50.65
CA ARG A 23 11.28 -9.54 49.43
C ARG A 23 9.75 -9.35 49.49
N LYS A 24 9.16 -9.07 50.66
CA LYS A 24 7.68 -8.90 50.79
C LYS A 24 7.16 -7.46 50.84
N THR A 25 8.04 -6.44 50.90
CA THR A 25 7.62 -5.03 51.07
C THR A 25 7.76 -4.16 49.81
N MET A 26 8.14 -4.73 48.66
CA MET A 26 8.05 -4.05 47.36
C MET A 26 6.59 -4.10 46.85
N ASN A 27 5.70 -3.49 47.64
CA ASN A 27 4.32 -3.92 47.78
C ASN A 27 3.33 -2.98 47.07
N LYS A 28 2.40 -3.57 46.29
CA LYS A 28 1.42 -2.91 45.39
C LYS A 28 1.96 -1.85 44.40
N LYS A 29 2.52 -0.74 44.87
CA LYS A 29 2.88 0.45 44.06
C LYS A 29 3.71 0.09 42.81
N LEU A 30 4.74 -0.76 42.91
CA LEU A 30 5.54 -1.10 41.73
C LEU A 30 4.76 -1.93 40.68
N LYS A 31 3.84 -2.80 41.10
CA LYS A 31 2.94 -3.50 40.15
C LYS A 31 1.93 -2.54 39.52
N THR A 32 1.45 -1.54 40.26
CA THR A 32 0.62 -0.46 39.71
C THR A 32 1.40 0.38 38.70
N ILE A 33 2.64 0.77 39.02
CA ILE A 33 3.53 1.54 38.12
C ILE A 33 3.84 0.73 36.87
N VAL A 34 4.25 -0.54 36.97
CA VAL A 34 4.48 -1.38 35.78
C VAL A 34 3.21 -1.55 34.95
N LYS A 35 2.01 -1.69 35.56
CA LYS A 35 0.76 -1.66 34.79
C LYS A 35 0.54 -0.30 34.09
N HIS A 36 0.78 0.82 34.74
CA HIS A 36 0.59 2.15 34.13
C HIS A 36 1.66 2.44 33.06
N CYS A 37 2.91 2.01 33.23
CA CYS A 37 3.94 2.09 32.21
C CYS A 37 3.60 1.20 31.00
N VAL A 38 3.08 -0.02 31.22
CA VAL A 38 2.62 -0.88 30.11
C VAL A 38 1.36 -0.31 29.44
N TYR A 39 0.43 0.31 30.17
CA TYR A 39 -0.70 1.03 29.57
C TYR A 39 -0.28 2.31 28.85
N LEU A 40 0.76 3.02 29.31
CA LEU A 40 1.34 4.17 28.59
C LEU A 40 2.12 3.72 27.35
N PHE A 41 2.78 2.56 27.39
CA PHE A 41 3.47 1.98 26.23
C PHE A 41 2.48 1.43 25.19
N LEU A 42 1.33 0.91 25.61
CA LEU A 42 0.26 0.46 24.71
C LEU A 42 -0.63 1.61 24.20
N ALA A 43 -0.92 2.62 25.02
CA ALA A 43 -1.64 3.83 24.57
C ALA A 43 -0.77 4.72 23.67
N GLY A 44 0.54 4.74 23.89
CA GLY A 44 1.52 5.44 23.04
C GLY A 44 1.67 4.86 21.63
N CYS A 45 1.06 3.70 21.33
CA CYS A 45 1.10 3.08 20.00
C CYS A 45 -0.18 3.24 19.17
N ILE A 46 -1.21 3.95 19.67
CA ILE A 46 -2.50 4.12 18.93
C ILE A 46 -2.92 5.59 18.81
N LEU A 47 -2.35 6.51 19.60
CA LEU A 47 -2.57 7.95 19.47
C LEU A 47 -1.60 8.58 18.46
N GLY A 48 -1.93 8.46 17.17
CA GLY A 48 -1.13 9.02 16.08
C GLY A 48 -1.67 8.77 14.68
N ALA A 49 -2.48 7.72 14.49
CA ALA A 49 -3.26 7.51 13.27
C ALA A 49 -4.47 8.45 13.23
N ALA A 50 -4.21 9.76 13.14
CA ALA A 50 -5.21 10.68 12.63
C ALA A 50 -5.51 10.25 11.18
N VAL A 51 -6.71 9.75 10.93
CA VAL A 51 -7.20 9.57 9.56
C VAL A 51 -7.32 10.98 8.99
N GLN A 52 -6.32 11.39 8.21
CA GLN A 52 -6.26 12.71 7.58
C GLN A 52 -7.54 12.91 6.76
N PRO A 53 -8.10 14.14 6.72
CA PRO A 53 -9.30 14.40 5.95
C PRO A 53 -9.09 13.99 4.48
N LEU A 54 -10.12 13.42 3.86
CA LEU A 54 -10.11 12.89 2.49
C LEU A 54 -10.04 14.02 1.45
N SER A 55 -8.98 14.81 1.49
CA SER A 55 -8.83 16.08 0.78
C SER A 55 -7.87 15.91 -0.40
N ALA A 56 -8.42 15.53 -1.55
CA ALA A 56 -7.73 15.49 -2.84
C ALA A 56 -6.33 14.82 -2.79
N GLN A 57 -6.29 13.57 -2.31
CA GLN A 57 -5.09 12.72 -2.39
C GLN A 57 -4.60 12.62 -3.85
N VAL A 58 -3.28 12.53 -4.07
CA VAL A 58 -2.74 12.25 -5.40
C VAL A 58 -3.02 10.79 -5.76
N THR A 59 -3.92 10.57 -6.72
CA THR A 59 -4.43 9.23 -7.05
C THR A 59 -4.20 8.88 -8.52
N ILE A 60 -3.87 7.61 -8.76
CA ILE A 60 -3.83 6.99 -10.09
C ILE A 60 -4.93 5.92 -10.15
N PRO A 61 -5.80 5.88 -11.18
CA PRO A 61 -6.80 4.83 -11.32
C PRO A 61 -6.16 3.44 -11.44
N GLN A 62 -6.72 2.44 -10.75
CA GLN A 62 -6.30 1.04 -10.90
C GLN A 62 -6.38 0.60 -12.37
N GLY A 63 -5.40 -0.20 -12.82
CA GLY A 63 -5.26 -0.62 -14.21
C GLY A 63 -4.59 0.42 -15.13
N SER A 64 -4.27 1.62 -14.64
CA SER A 64 -3.50 2.59 -15.43
C SER A 64 -2.10 2.06 -15.78
N ILE A 65 -1.70 2.20 -17.04
CA ILE A 65 -0.32 1.97 -17.46
C ILE A 65 0.49 3.20 -17.08
N ILE A 66 1.53 3.06 -16.25
CA ILE A 66 2.49 4.14 -15.99
C ILE A 66 3.52 4.12 -17.12
N ASN A 67 3.56 5.20 -17.91
CA ASN A 67 4.39 5.35 -19.10
C ASN A 67 5.72 6.05 -18.83
N SER A 68 5.75 6.94 -17.84
CA SER A 68 6.97 7.64 -17.40
C SER A 68 6.89 8.02 -15.92
N ALA A 69 8.04 8.05 -15.25
CA ALA A 69 8.18 8.68 -13.95
C ALA A 69 9.55 9.33 -13.82
N VAL A 70 9.60 10.63 -13.56
CA VAL A 70 10.85 11.41 -13.50
C VAL A 70 10.91 12.19 -12.19
N PHE A 71 11.88 11.84 -11.35
CA PHE A 71 12.26 12.62 -10.18
C PHE A 71 13.13 13.81 -10.60
N HIS A 72 12.85 14.99 -10.06
CA HIS A 72 13.63 16.20 -10.27
C HIS A 72 14.07 16.77 -8.93
N VAL A 73 15.33 17.19 -8.83
CA VAL A 73 15.89 17.89 -7.67
C VAL A 73 16.78 19.05 -8.12
N TYR A 74 16.76 20.16 -7.38
CA TYR A 74 17.55 21.35 -7.70
C TYR A 74 18.84 21.37 -6.87
N VAL A 75 19.99 21.19 -7.53
CA VAL A 75 21.33 21.29 -6.92
C VAL A 75 21.64 22.75 -6.60
N THR A 76 21.98 23.05 -5.34
CA THR A 76 22.40 24.39 -4.88
C THR A 76 23.91 24.50 -4.77
N THR A 77 24.61 23.42 -4.40
CA THR A 77 26.09 23.35 -4.39
C THR A 77 26.60 22.33 -5.41
N ALA A 78 27.29 22.79 -6.44
CA ALA A 78 27.92 21.93 -7.45
C ALA A 78 29.28 21.40 -6.97
N THR A 79 29.41 20.08 -6.89
CA THR A 79 30.57 19.36 -6.29
C THR A 79 31.23 18.34 -7.23
N ASN A 80 30.67 18.19 -8.44
CA ASN A 80 31.03 17.19 -9.45
C ASN A 80 31.13 15.74 -8.89
N ARG A 81 30.26 15.40 -7.93
CA ARG A 81 30.07 14.05 -7.40
C ARG A 81 29.04 13.28 -8.21
N SER A 82 29.13 11.95 -8.18
CA SER A 82 28.07 11.05 -8.62
C SER A 82 27.12 10.78 -7.45
N VAL A 83 25.83 10.97 -7.67
CA VAL A 83 24.75 10.78 -6.67
C VAL A 83 23.84 9.70 -7.19
N THR A 84 23.66 8.65 -6.39
CA THR A 84 22.87 7.47 -6.73
C THR A 84 21.59 7.43 -5.92
N LEU A 85 20.49 6.97 -6.54
CA LEU A 85 19.19 6.82 -5.90
C LEU A 85 18.97 5.35 -5.55
N HIS A 86 18.51 5.10 -4.33
CA HIS A 86 18.29 3.76 -3.79
C HIS A 86 16.89 3.68 -3.20
N ARG A 87 16.16 2.59 -3.46
CA ARG A 87 14.83 2.40 -2.87
C ARG A 87 14.92 2.23 -1.35
N ILE A 88 14.12 3.00 -0.61
CA ILE A 88 13.98 2.86 0.84
C ILE A 88 13.25 1.55 1.19
N THR A 89 13.71 0.85 2.23
CA THR A 89 13.22 -0.48 2.63
C THR A 89 12.45 -0.50 3.95
N ALA A 90 12.37 0.62 4.68
CA ALA A 90 11.60 0.75 5.92
C ALA A 90 10.77 2.05 5.94
N ASN A 91 9.66 2.04 6.67
CA ASN A 91 8.84 3.24 6.85
C ASN A 91 9.55 4.27 7.75
N TRP A 92 9.27 5.55 7.52
CA TRP A 92 9.79 6.69 8.26
C TRP A 92 8.82 7.87 8.24
N ALA A 93 9.02 8.80 9.17
CA ALA A 93 8.28 10.05 9.29
C ALA A 93 9.25 11.23 9.37
N GLU A 94 8.93 12.29 8.62
CA GLU A 94 9.74 13.50 8.43
C GLU A 94 10.27 14.08 9.75
N THR A 95 9.39 14.25 10.74
CA THR A 95 9.67 14.87 12.05
C THR A 95 10.33 13.93 13.07
N PHE A 96 10.57 12.66 12.73
CA PHE A 96 11.10 11.65 13.65
C PHE A 96 12.30 10.86 13.11
N VAL A 97 12.60 10.94 11.82
CA VAL A 97 13.70 10.16 11.21
C VAL A 97 15.07 10.69 11.64
N THR A 98 15.97 9.80 12.05
CA THR A 98 17.33 10.12 12.51
C THR A 98 18.29 9.02 12.04
N TYR A 99 19.59 9.30 11.97
CA TYR A 99 20.54 8.24 11.58
C TYR A 99 20.53 7.07 12.59
N ALA A 100 20.30 7.36 13.87
CA ALA A 100 20.23 6.36 14.93
C ALA A 100 19.01 5.42 14.87
N ASN A 101 17.91 5.83 14.22
CA ASN A 101 16.70 4.99 14.08
C ASN A 101 16.45 4.46 12.66
N PHE A 102 17.15 4.98 11.64
CA PHE A 102 16.92 4.65 10.23
C PHE A 102 18.19 4.34 9.42
N GLY A 103 19.39 4.50 10.01
CA GLY A 103 20.67 4.30 9.32
C GLY A 103 20.72 3.04 8.47
N ASN A 104 21.00 3.21 7.18
CA ASN A 104 21.13 2.17 6.15
C ASN A 104 19.83 1.42 5.77
N SER A 105 18.65 1.98 6.03
CA SER A 105 17.33 1.42 5.63
C SER A 105 16.98 1.63 4.14
N TYR A 106 17.90 1.30 3.24
CA TYR A 106 17.70 1.31 1.79
C TYR A 106 18.34 0.10 1.12
N ALA A 107 17.87 -0.25 -0.08
CA ALA A 107 18.43 -1.34 -0.87
C ALA A 107 19.73 -0.90 -1.58
N MET A 108 20.76 -1.73 -1.62
CA MET A 108 22.03 -1.43 -2.32
C MET A 108 21.93 -1.38 -3.85
N ALA A 109 20.76 -1.70 -4.42
CA ALA A 109 20.53 -1.64 -5.86
C ALA A 109 20.17 -0.20 -6.26
N SER A 110 20.96 0.35 -7.18
CA SER A 110 20.72 1.70 -7.71
C SER A 110 19.51 1.71 -8.65
N GLU A 111 18.55 2.58 -8.35
CA GLU A 111 17.36 2.88 -9.15
C GLU A 111 17.65 3.97 -10.20
N GLY A 112 18.84 4.58 -10.17
CA GLY A 112 19.27 5.65 -11.07
C GLY A 112 20.28 6.60 -10.41
N GLY A 113 20.64 7.69 -11.08
CA GLY A 113 21.58 8.68 -10.53
C GLY A 113 21.91 9.83 -11.46
N PHE A 114 22.67 10.79 -10.97
CA PHE A 114 23.08 12.00 -11.69
C PHE A 114 24.41 12.57 -11.17
N THR A 115 25.03 13.48 -11.94
CA THR A 115 26.27 14.16 -11.55
C THR A 115 26.01 15.61 -11.16
N THR A 116 26.59 16.06 -10.04
CA THR A 116 26.45 17.42 -9.48
C THR A 116 27.42 18.42 -10.12
N ASN A 117 27.62 18.31 -11.44
CA ASN A 117 28.58 19.10 -12.20
C ASN A 117 28.18 20.58 -12.39
N THR A 118 26.91 20.91 -12.15
CA THR A 118 26.36 22.28 -12.23
C THR A 118 25.30 22.47 -11.15
N ILE A 119 25.10 23.74 -10.76
CA ILE A 119 23.90 24.20 -10.05
C ILE A 119 22.69 24.05 -10.99
N GLY A 120 21.50 23.86 -10.44
CA GLY A 120 20.25 23.73 -11.19
C GLY A 120 19.64 22.32 -11.15
N TRP A 121 18.61 22.12 -11.97
CA TRP A 121 17.87 20.85 -12.02
C TRP A 121 18.74 19.66 -12.43
N LYS A 122 18.48 18.53 -11.76
CA LYS A 122 18.93 17.18 -12.13
C LYS A 122 17.71 16.27 -12.13
N GLU A 123 17.66 15.36 -13.10
CA GLU A 123 16.51 14.50 -13.39
C GLU A 123 16.93 13.03 -13.38
N VAL A 124 16.06 12.17 -12.85
CA VAL A 124 16.27 10.71 -12.81
C VAL A 124 14.99 10.00 -13.23
N ASN A 125 15.07 9.12 -14.22
CA ASN A 125 13.98 8.24 -14.60
C ASN A 125 13.83 7.12 -13.56
N LEU A 126 12.66 7.06 -12.92
CA LEU A 126 12.30 6.07 -11.88
C LEU A 126 11.13 5.18 -12.32
N LEU A 127 10.87 5.06 -13.63
CA LEU A 127 9.72 4.34 -14.21
C LEU A 127 9.50 2.95 -13.58
N ASN A 128 10.55 2.12 -13.55
CA ASN A 128 10.47 0.75 -13.01
C ASN A 128 10.11 0.74 -11.51
N LEU A 129 10.72 1.63 -10.73
CA LEU A 129 10.48 1.76 -9.29
C LEU A 129 9.04 2.21 -9.00
N VAL A 130 8.55 3.20 -9.74
CA VAL A 130 7.20 3.75 -9.58
C VAL A 130 6.13 2.77 -10.06
N GLN A 131 6.41 1.97 -11.10
CA GLN A 131 5.58 0.82 -11.48
C GLN A 131 5.52 -0.24 -10.37
N LEU A 132 6.64 -0.55 -9.71
CA LEU A 132 6.66 -1.51 -8.59
C LEU A 132 5.97 -0.95 -7.33
N TRP A 133 6.01 0.36 -7.09
CA TRP A 133 5.19 1.00 -6.04
C TRP A 133 3.68 0.96 -6.36
N ALA A 134 3.30 1.17 -7.62
CA ALA A 134 1.91 1.08 -8.06
C ALA A 134 1.36 -0.37 -8.01
N LEU A 135 2.22 -1.36 -8.28
CA LEU A 135 1.89 -2.78 -8.18
C LEU A 135 1.67 -3.21 -6.71
N GLY A 136 2.44 -2.65 -5.79
CA GLY A 136 2.36 -2.93 -4.35
C GLY A 136 2.83 -4.35 -3.95
N PRO A 137 3.14 -4.58 -2.66
CA PRO A 137 3.77 -5.83 -2.21
C PRO A 137 2.90 -7.08 -2.46
N MET A 138 1.57 -6.95 -2.40
CA MET A 138 0.63 -8.06 -2.59
C MET A 138 0.62 -8.65 -4.02
N ALA A 139 1.12 -7.91 -5.01
CA ALA A 139 1.24 -8.37 -6.39
C ALA A 139 2.70 -8.48 -6.88
N GLY A 140 3.67 -8.51 -5.96
CA GLY A 140 5.11 -8.63 -6.27
C GLY A 140 5.85 -7.30 -6.47
N GLY A 141 5.19 -6.17 -6.20
CA GLY A 141 5.79 -4.84 -6.13
C GLY A 141 6.41 -4.53 -4.75
N TYR A 142 6.46 -3.24 -4.41
CA TYR A 142 7.04 -2.73 -3.17
C TYR A 142 6.14 -1.70 -2.50
N ASP A 143 6.25 -1.56 -1.17
CA ASP A 143 5.75 -0.39 -0.47
C ASP A 143 6.49 0.89 -0.91
N ASN A 144 5.75 1.98 -1.07
CA ASN A 144 6.33 3.30 -1.33
C ASN A 144 6.82 3.93 -0.02
N PHE A 145 8.10 3.69 0.31
CA PHE A 145 8.81 4.42 1.35
C PHE A 145 9.74 5.52 0.80
N GLY A 146 9.73 5.77 -0.52
CA GLY A 146 10.56 6.77 -1.18
C GLY A 146 11.98 6.30 -1.55
N ILE A 147 12.84 7.28 -1.79
CA ILE A 147 14.22 7.14 -2.28
C ILE A 147 15.23 7.74 -1.29
N ALA A 148 16.39 7.09 -1.19
CA ALA A 148 17.59 7.62 -0.56
C ALA A 148 18.57 8.11 -1.64
N MET A 149 19.04 9.36 -1.53
CA MET A 149 20.09 9.93 -2.39
C MET A 149 21.45 9.78 -1.72
N VAL A 150 22.38 9.04 -2.32
CA VAL A 150 23.64 8.63 -1.71
C VAL A 150 24.83 8.93 -2.63
N GLU A 151 25.83 9.63 -2.11
CA GLU A 151 27.19 9.66 -2.69
C GLU A 151 27.93 8.40 -2.27
N LEU A 152 28.34 7.57 -3.24
CA LEU A 152 29.12 6.35 -2.96
C LEU A 152 30.64 6.57 -3.09
N GLU A 153 31.07 7.61 -3.80
CA GLU A 153 32.48 7.96 -3.97
C GLU A 153 32.96 8.97 -2.90
N PRO A 154 34.12 8.77 -2.25
CA PRO A 154 34.58 9.64 -1.17
C PRO A 154 34.92 11.06 -1.64
N SER A 155 34.65 12.04 -0.78
CA SER A 155 34.89 13.47 -1.02
C SER A 155 36.00 14.06 -0.15
N ASP A 156 36.48 15.21 -0.60
CA ASP A 156 37.41 16.15 0.04
C ASP A 156 36.77 16.94 1.20
N ASN A 157 35.80 16.33 1.90
CA ASN A 157 35.01 16.93 2.97
C ASN A 157 34.01 18.02 2.50
N VAL A 158 33.83 18.24 1.19
CA VAL A 158 32.76 19.12 0.66
C VAL A 158 31.43 18.34 0.59
N PRO A 159 30.31 18.87 1.13
CA PRO A 159 28.97 18.30 0.93
C PRO A 159 28.31 18.84 -0.35
N THR A 160 27.47 18.03 -0.99
CA THR A 160 26.51 18.51 -1.99
C THR A 160 25.22 18.92 -1.28
N THR A 161 24.65 20.07 -1.66
CA THR A 161 23.35 20.51 -1.15
C THR A 161 22.34 20.76 -2.27
N TYR A 162 21.07 20.68 -1.90
CA TYR A 162 19.89 20.80 -2.77
C TYR A 162 18.78 21.51 -2.00
N TRP A 163 17.81 22.11 -2.68
CA TRP A 163 16.58 22.55 -1.99
C TRP A 163 15.74 21.37 -1.51
N SER A 164 15.22 21.46 -0.28
CA SER A 164 14.24 20.54 0.28
C SER A 164 12.81 20.99 -0.01
N SER A 165 11.83 20.19 0.41
CA SER A 165 10.42 20.56 0.40
C SER A 165 10.09 21.79 1.26
N ASP A 166 10.95 22.18 2.20
CA ASP A 166 10.77 23.34 3.10
C ASP A 166 11.42 24.63 2.61
N TYR A 167 12.14 24.62 1.48
CA TYR A 167 12.78 25.82 0.94
C TYR A 167 11.74 26.92 0.60
N ILE A 168 11.66 27.97 1.42
CA ILE A 168 10.57 28.97 1.33
C ILE A 168 10.75 30.05 0.26
N SER A 169 11.97 30.33 -0.19
CA SER A 169 12.25 31.55 -0.98
C SER A 169 11.84 31.45 -2.46
N ASP A 170 11.95 30.27 -3.07
CA ASP A 170 11.31 29.94 -4.35
C ASP A 170 10.78 28.50 -4.30
N PRO A 171 9.50 28.31 -3.95
CA PRO A 171 8.90 26.98 -3.88
C PRO A 171 8.87 26.19 -5.20
N THR A 172 9.12 26.82 -6.35
CA THR A 172 9.14 26.10 -7.64
C THR A 172 10.37 25.19 -7.78
N LEU A 173 11.45 25.47 -7.05
CA LEU A 173 12.72 24.75 -7.09
C LEU A 173 12.78 23.53 -6.15
N ARG A 174 11.71 23.25 -5.42
CA ARG A 174 11.63 22.14 -4.46
C ARG A 174 11.58 20.76 -5.16
N PRO A 175 11.95 19.65 -4.50
CA PRO A 175 11.93 18.32 -5.12
C PRO A 175 10.54 17.94 -5.64
N LYS A 176 10.49 17.32 -6.83
CA LYS A 176 9.23 16.90 -7.46
C LYS A 176 9.34 15.55 -8.18
N LEU A 177 8.24 14.82 -8.22
CA LEU A 177 8.07 13.62 -9.05
C LEU A 177 6.98 13.88 -10.09
N VAL A 178 7.30 13.72 -11.37
CA VAL A 178 6.33 13.82 -12.48
C VAL A 178 6.06 12.42 -12.99
N ILE A 179 4.78 12.02 -13.03
CA ILE A 179 4.34 10.69 -13.49
C ILE A 179 3.41 10.88 -14.69
N GLY A 180 3.74 10.26 -15.82
CA GLY A 180 2.86 10.12 -16.98
C GLY A 180 2.20 8.74 -16.98
N TYR A 181 0.87 8.70 -17.06
CA TYR A 181 0.08 7.46 -17.03
C TYR A 181 -1.12 7.52 -17.98
N THR A 182 -1.49 6.39 -18.56
CA THR A 182 -2.71 6.21 -19.36
C THR A 182 -3.69 5.34 -18.57
N PRO A 183 -4.86 5.87 -18.14
CA PRO A 183 -5.93 5.08 -17.53
C PRO A 183 -6.52 4.03 -18.49
N PRO A 184 -7.22 3.00 -17.98
CA PRO A 184 -8.07 2.15 -18.82
C PRO A 184 -9.06 3.00 -19.62
N GLY A 185 -9.13 2.80 -20.95
CA GLY A 185 -9.92 3.63 -21.88
C GLY A 185 -9.48 5.10 -22.01
N GLY A 186 -8.48 5.55 -21.25
CA GLY A 186 -8.09 6.94 -21.14
C GLY A 186 -6.99 7.39 -22.13
N SER A 187 -6.65 8.68 -22.06
CA SER A 187 -5.50 9.25 -22.74
C SER A 187 -4.33 9.50 -21.77
N LEU A 188 -3.12 9.62 -22.31
CA LEU A 188 -1.90 9.90 -21.54
C LEU A 188 -2.07 11.19 -20.73
N THR A 189 -2.07 11.04 -19.41
CA THR A 189 -2.29 12.06 -18.40
C THR A 189 -1.01 12.25 -17.59
N TYR A 190 -0.74 13.47 -17.11
CA TYR A 190 0.43 13.77 -16.28
C TYR A 190 0.02 14.31 -14.91
N MET A 191 0.65 13.81 -13.86
CA MET A 191 0.60 14.38 -12.51
C MET A 191 1.99 14.86 -12.07
N THR A 192 2.03 15.90 -11.23
CA THR A 192 3.26 16.40 -10.59
C THR A 192 3.07 16.46 -9.09
N ILE A 193 3.95 15.81 -8.34
CA ILE A 193 3.93 15.74 -6.88
C ILE A 193 5.05 16.64 -6.35
N GLN A 194 4.69 17.77 -5.73
CA GLN A 194 5.62 18.79 -5.20
C GLN A 194 4.95 19.47 -3.98
N ARG A 195 5.71 19.79 -2.91
CA ARG A 195 5.23 20.65 -1.80
C ARG A 195 5.47 22.11 -2.22
N PRO A 196 4.49 23.04 -2.27
CA PRO A 196 3.10 22.92 -1.85
C PRO A 196 2.14 22.84 -3.05
N GLY A 197 1.64 21.64 -3.34
CA GLY A 197 0.61 21.38 -4.36
C GLY A 197 -0.74 21.07 -3.70
N GLY A 198 -1.51 22.10 -3.34
CA GLY A 198 -2.83 21.96 -2.69
C GLY A 198 -2.76 21.63 -1.20
N THR A 199 -1.98 20.61 -0.79
CA THR A 199 -1.66 20.30 0.61
C THR A 199 -0.15 20.15 0.80
N ALA A 200 0.31 20.22 2.06
CA ALA A 200 1.74 20.16 2.38
C ALA A 200 2.31 18.72 2.44
N GLU A 201 1.45 17.72 2.52
CA GLU A 201 1.78 16.39 3.06
C GLU A 201 2.12 15.34 1.98
N TYR A 202 2.14 15.71 0.68
CA TYR A 202 2.44 14.77 -0.41
C TYR A 202 3.92 14.59 -0.75
N VAL A 203 4.78 15.51 -0.33
CA VAL A 203 6.23 15.30 -0.32
C VAL A 203 6.67 15.35 1.13
N VAL A 204 7.51 14.41 1.53
CA VAL A 204 8.28 14.50 2.76
C VAL A 204 9.76 14.27 2.48
N ASP A 205 10.63 15.06 3.09
CA ASP A 205 12.08 14.92 2.95
C ASP A 205 12.88 15.27 4.22
N SER A 206 14.09 14.74 4.28
CA SER A 206 15.05 14.97 5.38
C SER A 206 16.44 14.55 4.88
N TRP A 207 17.49 14.91 5.60
CA TRP A 207 18.80 14.27 5.43
C TRP A 207 19.31 13.71 6.77
N LEU A 208 20.23 12.75 6.72
CA LEU A 208 20.71 12.02 7.90
C LEU A 208 22.21 12.23 8.11
N ASN A 209 22.62 12.33 9.37
CA ASN A 209 24.01 12.58 9.76
C ASN A 209 24.56 11.48 10.69
N PRO A 210 25.50 10.62 10.25
CA PRO A 210 26.15 9.65 11.15
C PRO A 210 26.92 10.31 12.31
N LEU A 211 27.44 11.53 12.13
CA LEU A 211 28.20 12.25 13.15
C LEU A 211 27.32 12.93 14.20
N GLU A 212 26.03 13.11 13.92
CA GLU A 212 25.05 13.77 14.79
C GLU A 212 23.80 12.87 14.91
N ALA A 213 24.02 11.57 15.14
CA ALA A 213 23.07 10.52 14.77
C ALA A 213 21.68 10.60 15.41
N ALA A 214 21.51 11.31 16.53
CA ALA A 214 20.22 11.51 17.20
C ALA A 214 19.44 12.76 16.72
N LEU A 215 20.00 13.56 15.81
CA LEU A 215 19.32 14.74 15.26
C LEU A 215 18.42 14.36 14.07
N ASN A 216 17.29 15.07 14.00
CA ASN A 216 16.38 15.10 12.87
C ASN A 216 16.60 16.39 12.06
N TYR A 217 16.43 16.32 10.74
CA TYR A 217 16.59 17.45 9.83
C TYR A 217 15.40 17.60 8.87
N GLY A 218 14.23 17.04 9.21
CA GLY A 218 12.98 17.13 8.43
C GLY A 218 12.26 18.47 8.53
N THR A 219 13.00 19.52 8.88
CA THR A 219 12.59 20.94 8.76
C THR A 219 13.72 21.80 8.17
N SER A 220 14.71 21.16 7.53
CA SER A 220 15.88 21.84 6.97
C SER A 220 15.54 22.35 5.57
N PRO A 221 15.86 23.61 5.21
CA PRO A 221 15.58 24.13 3.86
C PRO A 221 16.49 23.52 2.77
N GLU A 222 17.51 22.76 3.17
CA GLU A 222 18.39 22.03 2.27
C GLU A 222 18.38 20.53 2.58
N LEU A 223 18.48 19.72 1.52
CA LEU A 223 18.88 18.32 1.58
C LEU A 223 20.40 18.22 1.39
N VAL A 224 21.04 17.20 1.96
CA VAL A 224 22.51 17.10 2.02
C VAL A 224 23.00 15.68 1.75
N THR A 225 23.82 15.52 0.70
CA THR A 225 24.64 14.33 0.51
C THR A 225 26.12 14.64 0.73
N ARG A 226 26.88 13.66 1.22
CA ARG A 226 28.33 13.75 1.41
C ARG A 226 28.89 12.37 1.70
N HIS A 227 30.00 11.95 1.11
CA HIS A 227 30.78 10.81 1.60
C HIS A 227 32.14 11.28 2.14
N TYR A 228 32.43 11.11 3.44
CA TYR A 228 33.70 11.52 4.04
C TYR A 228 34.27 10.44 5.00
N GLY A 229 35.37 9.82 4.60
CA GLY A 229 35.97 8.70 5.33
C GLY A 229 35.00 7.51 5.36
N VAL A 230 34.61 7.07 6.57
CA VAL A 230 33.59 6.02 6.76
C VAL A 230 32.17 6.58 6.96
N ASN A 231 32.00 7.90 6.88
CA ASN A 231 30.74 8.59 7.22
C ASN A 231 30.08 9.14 5.96
N TYR A 232 28.90 8.65 5.62
CA TYR A 232 28.07 9.23 4.55
C TYR A 232 26.82 9.93 5.11
N LYS A 233 26.65 11.20 4.73
CA LYS A 233 25.37 11.92 4.82
C LYS A 233 24.55 11.58 3.57
N TYR A 234 23.26 11.33 3.76
CA TYR A 234 22.36 11.01 2.66
C TYR A 234 20.97 11.61 2.88
N SER A 235 20.31 11.96 1.78
CA SER A 235 18.97 12.56 1.78
C SER A 235 17.91 11.49 1.60
N LEU A 236 16.73 11.68 2.19
CA LEU A 236 15.52 10.89 2.01
C LEU A 236 14.47 11.77 1.34
N VAL A 237 13.76 11.25 0.33
CA VAL A 237 12.60 11.92 -0.27
C VAL A 237 11.52 10.89 -0.55
N ARG A 238 10.28 11.13 -0.10
CA ARG A 238 9.11 10.30 -0.44
C ARG A 238 8.01 11.15 -1.07
N PHE A 239 7.50 10.66 -2.20
CA PHE A 239 6.36 11.24 -2.92
C PHE A 239 5.15 10.35 -2.68
N ASN A 240 4.16 10.85 -1.94
CA ASN A 240 2.98 10.10 -1.55
C ASN A 240 1.93 10.17 -2.68
N PHE A 241 1.60 9.02 -3.25
CA PHE A 241 0.45 8.81 -4.14
C PHE A 241 -0.18 7.45 -3.81
N THR A 242 -1.43 7.24 -4.23
CA THR A 242 -2.12 5.96 -4.09
C THR A 242 -2.71 5.48 -5.41
N ILE A 243 -2.81 4.15 -5.56
CA ILE A 243 -3.65 3.57 -6.60
C ILE A 243 -5.06 3.47 -6.03
N THR A 244 -5.99 4.28 -6.56
CA THR A 244 -7.40 4.15 -6.21
C THR A 244 -8.04 3.04 -7.02
N PRO A 245 -8.70 2.05 -6.39
CA PRO A 245 -9.58 1.15 -7.12
C PRO A 245 -10.68 1.99 -7.78
N SER A 246 -10.80 1.92 -9.10
CA SER A 246 -12.01 2.40 -9.76
C SER A 246 -13.12 1.43 -9.38
N CYS A 247 -14.04 1.88 -8.53
CA CYS A 247 -15.26 1.14 -8.24
C CYS A 247 -16.26 2.08 -7.56
N PRO A 248 -17.37 2.45 -8.23
CA PRO A 248 -18.45 3.26 -7.64
C PRO A 248 -19.39 2.45 -6.72
N GLY A 249 -18.99 1.23 -6.34
CA GLY A 249 -19.85 0.21 -5.75
C GLY A 249 -20.40 -0.77 -6.81
N THR A 250 -20.79 -1.98 -6.39
CA THR A 250 -21.34 -2.98 -7.31
C THR A 250 -22.76 -2.63 -7.75
N GLY A 251 -23.13 -3.03 -8.97
CA GLY A 251 -24.51 -3.11 -9.43
C GLY A 251 -25.05 -4.53 -9.35
N THR A 252 -26.30 -4.68 -8.91
CA THR A 252 -27.07 -5.93 -9.04
C THR A 252 -27.38 -6.20 -10.53
N PRO A 253 -27.78 -7.43 -10.91
CA PRO A 253 -28.32 -7.67 -12.24
C PRO A 253 -29.51 -6.77 -12.59
N GLY A 254 -30.32 -6.41 -11.58
CA GLY A 254 -31.41 -5.45 -11.72
C GLY A 254 -30.97 -4.02 -12.02
N TYR A 255 -29.78 -3.58 -11.58
CA TYR A 255 -29.19 -2.32 -12.02
C TYR A 255 -28.75 -2.42 -13.49
N TRP A 256 -27.94 -3.43 -13.81
CA TRP A 256 -27.33 -3.57 -15.15
C TRP A 256 -28.35 -3.74 -16.28
N MET A 257 -29.47 -4.43 -16.05
CA MET A 257 -30.52 -4.61 -17.07
C MET A 257 -31.43 -3.38 -17.27
N ASN A 258 -31.39 -2.41 -16.36
CA ASN A 258 -32.23 -1.20 -16.39
C ASN A 258 -31.43 0.09 -16.65
N HIS A 259 -30.10 0.03 -16.58
CA HIS A 259 -29.17 1.14 -16.83
C HIS A 259 -28.17 0.79 -17.95
N PRO A 260 -28.62 0.60 -19.21
CA PRO A 260 -27.72 0.35 -20.35
C PRO A 260 -26.72 1.49 -20.60
N GLU A 261 -27.03 2.71 -20.18
CA GLU A 261 -26.17 3.89 -20.23
C GLU A 261 -24.98 3.85 -19.26
N ALA A 262 -25.00 2.93 -18.30
CA ALA A 262 -23.93 2.78 -17.31
C ALA A 262 -23.01 1.57 -17.58
N TRP A 263 -23.29 0.79 -18.64
CA TRP A 263 -22.32 -0.17 -19.19
C TRP A 263 -21.10 0.61 -19.72
N PRO A 264 -19.89 0.03 -19.73
CA PRO A 264 -18.73 0.70 -20.32
C PRO A 264 -19.00 1.16 -21.76
N GLU A 265 -18.48 2.32 -22.14
CA GLU A 265 -18.78 2.95 -23.46
C GLU A 265 -18.32 2.09 -24.65
N ASP A 266 -17.33 1.22 -24.44
CA ASP A 266 -16.78 0.26 -25.40
C ASP A 266 -17.49 -1.11 -25.40
N TYR A 267 -18.51 -1.31 -24.55
CA TYR A 267 -19.27 -2.57 -24.44
C TYR A 267 -20.62 -2.45 -25.19
N ASP A 268 -20.57 -2.60 -26.51
CA ASP A 268 -21.74 -2.89 -27.36
C ASP A 268 -22.13 -4.38 -27.36
N HIS A 269 -21.22 -5.26 -26.92
CA HIS A 269 -21.43 -6.69 -26.73
C HIS A 269 -20.82 -7.18 -25.41
N ILE A 270 -21.21 -8.39 -24.98
CA ILE A 270 -20.61 -9.11 -23.86
C ILE A 270 -20.46 -10.60 -24.19
N LEU A 271 -19.27 -11.15 -23.95
CA LEU A 271 -19.01 -12.57 -24.07
C LEU A 271 -19.55 -13.31 -22.83
N ILE A 272 -20.38 -14.32 -23.01
CA ILE A 272 -20.86 -15.24 -21.97
C ILE A 272 -20.79 -16.67 -22.50
N GLY A 273 -19.98 -17.51 -21.86
CA GLY A 273 -19.83 -18.92 -22.25
C GLY A 273 -19.34 -19.10 -23.69
N GLU A 274 -18.27 -18.39 -24.08
CA GLU A 274 -17.71 -18.35 -25.45
C GLU A 274 -18.65 -17.78 -26.54
N ILE A 275 -19.92 -17.48 -26.21
CA ILE A 275 -20.89 -16.84 -27.11
C ILE A 275 -20.86 -15.33 -26.87
N SER A 276 -20.78 -14.55 -27.95
CA SER A 276 -20.94 -13.08 -27.88
C SER A 276 -22.41 -12.71 -28.00
N TYR A 277 -22.89 -11.88 -27.08
CA TYR A 277 -24.24 -11.32 -27.08
C TYR A 277 -24.16 -9.80 -27.25
N GLU A 278 -24.88 -9.24 -28.22
CA GLU A 278 -25.14 -7.79 -28.29
C GLU A 278 -25.80 -7.34 -26.98
N LYS A 279 -25.43 -6.14 -26.49
CA LYS A 279 -25.87 -5.59 -25.19
C LYS A 279 -27.38 -5.65 -25.01
N GLU A 280 -28.13 -5.26 -26.02
CA GLU A 280 -29.59 -5.25 -26.03
C GLU A 280 -30.16 -6.67 -25.89
N VAL A 281 -29.60 -7.65 -26.62
CA VAL A 281 -29.97 -9.07 -26.55
C VAL A 281 -29.60 -9.67 -25.19
N ALA A 282 -28.44 -9.32 -24.63
CA ALA A 282 -28.06 -9.71 -23.29
C ALA A 282 -29.05 -9.16 -22.24
N ILE A 283 -29.48 -7.90 -22.37
CA ILE A 283 -30.46 -7.27 -21.49
C ILE A 283 -31.85 -7.92 -21.61
N GLU A 284 -32.28 -8.36 -22.79
CA GLU A 284 -33.50 -9.17 -22.95
C GLU A 284 -33.38 -10.51 -22.22
N PHE A 285 -32.27 -11.23 -22.39
CA PHE A 285 -32.01 -12.48 -21.70
C PHE A 285 -31.91 -12.33 -20.17
N MET A 286 -31.36 -11.23 -19.65
CA MET A 286 -31.37 -10.89 -18.22
C MET A 286 -32.78 -10.69 -17.66
N LYS A 287 -33.75 -10.31 -18.50
CA LYS A 287 -35.16 -10.04 -18.11
C LYS A 287 -36.07 -11.26 -18.26
N MET A 288 -35.59 -12.37 -18.83
CA MET A 288 -36.40 -13.59 -18.99
C MET A 288 -36.66 -14.29 -17.66
N ALA A 289 -37.88 -14.79 -17.48
CA ALA A 289 -38.27 -15.53 -16.29
C ALA A 289 -37.62 -16.93 -16.27
N VAL A 290 -37.06 -17.32 -15.11
CA VAL A 290 -36.27 -18.55 -14.96
C VAL A 290 -36.98 -19.83 -15.43
N ALA A 291 -38.31 -19.91 -15.33
CA ALA A 291 -39.17 -20.98 -15.88
C ALA A 291 -38.80 -22.45 -15.55
N GLY A 292 -37.84 -22.69 -14.65
CA GLY A 292 -37.30 -24.00 -14.30
C GLY A 292 -35.88 -24.28 -14.85
N ASP A 293 -35.42 -23.49 -15.82
CA ASP A 293 -34.07 -23.55 -16.39
C ASP A 293 -33.12 -22.57 -15.68
N LYS A 294 -32.12 -23.14 -15.00
CA LYS A 294 -31.13 -22.40 -14.21
C LYS A 294 -30.10 -21.63 -15.02
N THR A 295 -30.02 -21.78 -16.33
CA THR A 295 -29.17 -20.90 -17.14
C THR A 295 -29.64 -19.44 -17.06
N TYR A 296 -30.95 -19.20 -16.99
CA TYR A 296 -31.55 -17.88 -16.67
C TYR A 296 -31.33 -17.41 -15.22
N THR A 297 -30.82 -18.27 -14.32
CA THR A 297 -30.33 -17.85 -13.00
C THR A 297 -28.84 -17.46 -13.06
N MET A 298 -28.02 -18.20 -13.80
CA MET A 298 -26.59 -17.92 -13.95
C MET A 298 -26.31 -16.69 -14.81
N PHE A 299 -26.93 -16.60 -15.99
CA PHE A 299 -26.66 -15.57 -17.00
C PHE A 299 -26.71 -14.13 -16.44
N PRO A 300 -27.81 -13.67 -15.80
CA PRO A 300 -27.85 -12.32 -15.25
C PRO A 300 -26.83 -12.08 -14.12
N ALA A 301 -26.51 -13.08 -13.30
CA ALA A 301 -25.49 -12.96 -12.26
C ALA A 301 -24.07 -12.84 -12.84
N LEU A 302 -23.79 -13.57 -13.93
CA LEU A 302 -22.49 -13.54 -14.60
C LEU A 302 -22.29 -12.27 -15.44
N VAL A 303 -23.32 -11.80 -16.17
CA VAL A 303 -23.30 -10.51 -16.87
C VAL A 303 -23.02 -9.38 -15.88
N ALA A 304 -23.79 -9.31 -14.79
CA ALA A 304 -23.58 -8.32 -13.73
C ALA A 304 -22.18 -8.39 -13.12
N ALA A 305 -21.65 -9.59 -12.86
CA ALA A 305 -20.34 -9.76 -12.28
C ALA A 305 -19.21 -9.34 -13.23
N LYS A 306 -19.35 -9.60 -14.53
CA LYS A 306 -18.42 -9.14 -15.58
C LYS A 306 -18.47 -7.62 -15.75
N LEU A 307 -19.64 -6.98 -15.69
CA LEU A 307 -19.76 -5.52 -15.77
C LEU A 307 -19.21 -4.84 -14.51
N ASN A 308 -19.51 -5.38 -13.31
CA ASN A 308 -18.88 -4.97 -12.05
C ASN A 308 -17.35 -5.12 -12.11
N ALA A 309 -16.84 -6.17 -12.76
CA ALA A 309 -15.41 -6.36 -12.97
C ALA A 309 -14.82 -5.33 -13.95
N ALA A 310 -15.50 -5.04 -15.05
CA ALA A 310 -15.07 -4.07 -16.07
C ALA A 310 -14.94 -2.64 -15.52
N ILE A 311 -15.85 -2.21 -14.64
CA ILE A 311 -15.74 -0.91 -13.94
C ILE A 311 -14.68 -0.90 -12.82
N GLY A 312 -14.02 -2.04 -12.57
CA GLY A 312 -12.86 -2.20 -11.67
C GLY A 312 -13.14 -2.81 -10.29
N CYS A 313 -14.38 -3.17 -9.96
CA CYS A 313 -14.74 -3.71 -8.64
C CYS A 313 -14.24 -5.16 -8.36
N ALA A 314 -13.58 -5.82 -9.31
CA ALA A 314 -13.21 -7.24 -9.22
C ALA A 314 -12.17 -7.60 -8.14
N THR A 315 -11.41 -6.63 -7.63
CA THR A 315 -10.04 -6.90 -7.10
C THR A 315 -9.84 -6.68 -5.60
N VAL A 316 -10.92 -6.50 -4.81
CA VAL A 316 -10.84 -6.02 -3.41
C VAL A 316 -11.39 -7.01 -2.36
N CYS A 317 -11.38 -8.33 -2.65
CA CYS A 317 -11.94 -9.36 -1.76
C CYS A 317 -10.87 -10.15 -0.97
N PRO A 318 -10.74 -9.98 0.36
CA PRO A 318 -9.68 -10.64 1.14
C PRO A 318 -9.79 -12.17 1.26
N ASN A 319 -10.99 -12.74 1.06
CA ASN A 319 -11.28 -14.16 1.34
C ASN A 319 -11.94 -14.92 0.17
N VAL A 320 -12.19 -14.28 -0.97
CA VAL A 320 -12.91 -14.86 -2.11
C VAL A 320 -12.29 -14.41 -3.43
N ASN A 321 -11.92 -15.34 -4.31
CA ASN A 321 -11.39 -15.01 -5.65
C ASN A 321 -12.54 -14.89 -6.67
N ILE A 322 -13.12 -13.70 -6.79
CA ILE A 322 -14.22 -13.41 -7.72
C ILE A 322 -13.81 -13.58 -9.19
N ALA A 323 -12.57 -13.24 -9.57
CA ALA A 323 -12.09 -13.48 -10.93
C ALA A 323 -12.14 -14.98 -11.31
N SER A 324 -11.70 -15.87 -10.41
CA SER A 324 -11.82 -17.32 -10.63
C SER A 324 -13.28 -17.82 -10.63
N THR A 325 -14.16 -17.16 -9.88
CA THR A 325 -15.60 -17.49 -9.84
C THR A 325 -16.27 -17.11 -11.17
N ILE A 326 -15.95 -15.93 -11.71
CA ILE A 326 -16.39 -15.47 -13.03
C ILE A 326 -15.91 -16.44 -14.12
N ILE A 327 -14.62 -16.81 -14.13
CA ILE A 327 -14.06 -17.77 -15.11
C ILE A 327 -14.75 -19.13 -15.03
N ALA A 328 -14.97 -19.66 -13.82
CA ALA A 328 -15.64 -20.95 -13.63
C ALA A 328 -17.12 -20.91 -14.03
N ALA A 329 -17.83 -19.80 -13.78
CA ALA A 329 -19.20 -19.59 -14.21
C ALA A 329 -19.31 -19.42 -15.74
N ASP A 330 -18.32 -18.79 -16.37
CA ASP A 330 -18.25 -18.64 -17.83
C ASP A 330 -17.99 -19.99 -18.52
N ALA A 331 -17.05 -20.79 -17.99
CA ALA A 331 -16.84 -22.17 -18.45
C ALA A 331 -18.08 -23.06 -18.24
N TRP A 332 -18.87 -22.80 -17.18
CA TRP A 332 -20.16 -23.47 -16.99
C TRP A 332 -21.19 -23.03 -18.04
N MET A 333 -21.29 -21.73 -18.35
CA MET A 333 -22.17 -21.21 -19.42
C MET A 333 -21.74 -21.68 -20.81
N ALA A 334 -20.46 -21.93 -21.07
CA ALA A 334 -19.98 -22.50 -22.34
C ALA A 334 -20.47 -23.94 -22.54
N MET A 335 -20.52 -24.73 -21.45
CA MET A 335 -21.07 -26.08 -21.47
C MET A 335 -22.61 -26.11 -21.44
N TYR A 336 -23.23 -25.07 -20.87
CA TYR A 336 -24.69 -24.93 -20.74
C TYR A 336 -25.17 -23.53 -21.16
N PRO A 337 -25.22 -23.23 -22.48
CA PRO A 337 -25.70 -21.95 -23.01
C PRO A 337 -27.12 -21.61 -22.55
N ILE A 338 -27.48 -20.33 -22.58
CA ILE A 338 -28.79 -19.88 -22.10
C ILE A 338 -29.95 -20.54 -22.86
N GLY A 339 -30.96 -21.01 -22.13
CA GLY A 339 -32.10 -21.76 -22.69
C GLY A 339 -31.84 -23.27 -22.88
N SER A 340 -30.69 -23.82 -22.44
CA SER A 340 -30.37 -25.25 -22.56
C SER A 340 -31.13 -26.17 -21.59
N GLY A 341 -32.04 -25.65 -20.76
CA GLY A 341 -32.99 -26.45 -19.98
C GLY A 341 -32.42 -27.06 -18.70
N VAL A 342 -31.46 -26.39 -18.04
CA VAL A 342 -30.77 -26.93 -16.85
C VAL A 342 -31.69 -26.94 -15.63
N ALA A 343 -32.30 -28.08 -15.35
CA ALA A 343 -33.18 -28.26 -14.20
C ALA A 343 -32.46 -28.00 -12.86
N ALA A 344 -33.16 -27.34 -11.93
CA ALA A 344 -32.60 -26.91 -10.63
C ALA A 344 -32.13 -28.03 -9.67
N GLY A 345 -32.38 -29.30 -9.97
CA GLY A 345 -32.05 -30.40 -9.05
C GLY A 345 -32.05 -31.77 -9.69
N GLY A 346 -31.83 -32.80 -8.86
CA GLY A 346 -31.60 -34.17 -9.30
C GLY A 346 -30.10 -34.54 -9.28
N LYS A 347 -29.80 -35.83 -9.10
CA LYS A 347 -28.44 -36.36 -8.85
C LYS A 347 -27.40 -35.89 -9.88
N ASN A 348 -27.82 -35.81 -11.15
CA ASN A 348 -26.99 -35.56 -12.31
C ASN A 348 -27.16 -34.13 -12.88
N SER A 349 -27.88 -33.22 -12.20
CA SER A 349 -28.06 -31.87 -12.73
C SER A 349 -26.74 -31.09 -12.76
N PRO A 350 -26.40 -30.43 -13.89
CA PRO A 350 -25.28 -29.47 -13.97
C PRO A 350 -25.37 -28.32 -12.98
N TRP A 351 -26.57 -27.98 -12.50
CA TRP A 351 -26.76 -26.94 -11.50
C TRP A 351 -26.02 -27.23 -10.19
N ARG A 352 -25.72 -28.51 -9.89
CA ARG A 352 -24.89 -28.87 -8.72
C ARG A 352 -23.45 -28.34 -8.77
N VAL A 353 -22.99 -27.86 -9.93
CA VAL A 353 -21.73 -27.12 -10.13
C VAL A 353 -21.98 -25.62 -10.27
N GLY A 354 -23.06 -25.22 -10.97
CA GLY A 354 -23.41 -23.81 -11.18
C GLY A 354 -23.88 -23.08 -9.90
N GLU A 355 -24.58 -23.77 -9.00
CA GLU A 355 -25.16 -23.20 -7.79
C GLU A 355 -24.17 -22.51 -6.83
N PRO A 356 -23.04 -23.12 -6.41
CA PRO A 356 -22.07 -22.44 -5.56
C PRO A 356 -21.37 -21.27 -6.27
N LEU A 357 -21.23 -21.33 -7.60
CA LEU A 357 -20.68 -20.22 -8.40
C LEU A 357 -21.67 -19.06 -8.42
N TYR A 358 -22.94 -19.34 -8.73
CA TYR A 358 -24.03 -18.36 -8.70
C TYR A 358 -24.13 -17.67 -7.34
N PHE A 359 -24.10 -18.41 -6.22
CA PHE A 359 -24.19 -17.80 -4.90
C PHE A 359 -23.04 -16.81 -4.59
N LEU A 360 -21.82 -17.09 -5.05
CA LEU A 360 -20.69 -16.17 -4.89
C LEU A 360 -20.80 -14.94 -5.80
N LEU A 361 -21.29 -15.12 -7.04
CA LEU A 361 -21.55 -13.99 -7.95
C LEU A 361 -22.70 -13.12 -7.44
N ASP A 362 -23.77 -13.71 -6.90
CA ASP A 362 -24.90 -12.99 -6.32
C ASP A 362 -24.48 -12.19 -5.07
N GLN A 363 -23.73 -12.79 -4.14
CA GLN A 363 -23.17 -12.07 -2.98
C GLN A 363 -22.22 -10.94 -3.41
N TYR A 364 -21.42 -11.12 -4.46
CA TYR A 364 -20.59 -10.07 -5.03
C TYR A 364 -21.43 -8.93 -5.61
N ASN A 365 -22.38 -9.23 -6.50
CA ASN A 365 -23.19 -8.23 -7.19
C ASN A 365 -24.06 -7.40 -6.22
N ASN A 366 -24.61 -8.02 -5.18
CA ASN A 366 -25.37 -7.35 -4.11
C ASN A 366 -24.47 -6.66 -3.06
N GLY A 367 -23.15 -6.62 -3.25
CA GLY A 367 -22.22 -5.91 -2.38
C GLY A 367 -22.03 -6.52 -0.98
N LEU A 368 -22.35 -7.82 -0.82
CA LEU A 368 -22.38 -8.51 0.46
C LEU A 368 -21.03 -9.14 0.86
N LEU A 369 -19.98 -8.94 0.05
CA LEU A 369 -18.65 -9.53 0.29
C LEU A 369 -17.61 -8.52 0.81
N CYS A 370 -17.18 -7.60 -0.05
CA CYS A 370 -15.94 -6.84 0.15
C CYS A 370 -15.92 -5.46 -0.52
N VAL A 371 -16.74 -5.30 -1.54
CA VAL A 371 -17.07 -4.03 -2.19
C VAL A 371 -18.54 -3.76 -1.85
N PRO A 372 -18.92 -2.57 -1.38
CA PRO A 372 -20.32 -2.26 -1.11
C PRO A 372 -21.12 -2.18 -2.41
N HIS A 373 -22.44 -2.38 -2.32
CA HIS A 373 -23.37 -2.00 -3.38
C HIS A 373 -23.40 -0.47 -3.51
N ARG A 374 -23.71 0.05 -4.69
CA ARG A 374 -23.78 1.49 -4.97
C ARG A 374 -25.14 2.08 -4.60
N ASP A 375 -25.15 3.35 -4.20
CA ASP A 375 -26.38 4.13 -4.02
C ASP A 375 -27.12 4.38 -5.35
#